data_AF-A0A1V1UVM4-F1
#
_entry.id   AF-A0A1V1UVM4-F1
#
_cell.length_a   1.000
_cell.length_b   1.000
_cell.length_c   1.000
_cell.angle_alpha   90.00
_cell.angle_beta   90.00
_cell.angle_gamma   90.00
#
_symmetry.space_group_name_H-M   'P 1'
#
loop_
_entity.id
_entity.type
_entity.pdbx_description
1 polymer ?
#
loop_
_entity_poly.entity_id
_entity_poly.type
_entity_poly.pdbx_seq_one_letter_code
_entity_poly.pdbx_strand_id
1 'polypeptide(L)' 'MAKQAKPVDFKTFYLLGLIDVVVGLGLIVLTLMGVIPVDLDIMIPVGAVIAVMGVGIALWGRSMTKRAGTRGDRN' A
#
# COMPACT_ATOMS: atom_id res chain seq x y z
N MET A 1 -5.35 -6.90 -30.93
CA MET A 1 -4.82 -7.67 -29.79
C MET A 1 -4.44 -6.67 -28.71
N ALA A 2 -5.29 -6.49 -27.69
CA ALA A 2 -4.95 -5.61 -26.58
C ALA A 2 -3.66 -6.15 -25.95
N LYS A 3 -2.58 -5.36 -25.95
CA LYS A 3 -1.37 -5.66 -25.18
C LYS A 3 -1.82 -5.87 -23.74
N GLN A 4 -1.98 -7.13 -23.35
CA GLN A 4 -2.26 -7.51 -21.98
C GLN A 4 -1.09 -6.92 -21.19
N ALA A 5 -1.36 -5.86 -20.42
CA ALA A 5 -0.37 -5.25 -19.56
C ALA A 5 0.31 -6.40 -18.81
N LYS A 6 1.65 -6.51 -18.92
CA LYS A 6 2.43 -7.51 -18.16
C LYS A 6 1.82 -7.51 -16.75
N PRO A 7 1.36 -8.67 -16.23
CA PRO A 7 0.71 -8.72 -14.94
C PRO A 7 1.70 -8.08 -13.97
N VAL A 8 1.38 -6.87 -13.51
CA VAL A 8 2.16 -6.23 -12.46
C VAL A 8 2.06 -7.22 -11.31
N ASP A 9 3.20 -7.85 -11.01
CA ASP A 9 3.28 -9.00 -10.12
C ASP A 9 2.53 -8.67 -8.83
N PHE A 10 1.67 -9.56 -8.33
CA PHE A 10 0.85 -9.26 -7.14
C PHE A 10 1.73 -8.90 -5.93
N LYS A 11 3.00 -9.35 -5.95
CA LYS A 11 4.06 -8.90 -5.04
C LYS A 11 4.31 -7.39 -5.10
N THR A 12 4.31 -6.79 -6.29
CA THR A 12 4.46 -5.34 -6.49
C THR A 12 3.33 -4.58 -5.84
N PHE A 13 2.08 -5.04 -5.96
CA PHE A 13 0.95 -4.41 -5.25
C PHE A 13 1.07 -4.56 -3.74
N TYR A 14 1.49 -5.73 -3.26
CA TYR A 14 1.76 -5.93 -1.83
C TYR A 14 2.82 -4.95 -1.30
N LEU A 15 3.95 -4.83 -2.01
CA LEU A 15 5.04 -3.91 -1.68
C LEU A 15 4.59 -2.45 -1.75
N LEU A 16 3.83 -2.07 -2.78
CA LEU A 16 3.31 -0.72 -2.95
C LEU A 16 2.41 -0.33 -1.76
N GLY A 17 1.48 -1.21 -1.38
CA GLY A 17 0.62 -0.96 -0.22
C GLY A 17 1.42 -0.83 1.09
N LEU A 18 2.50 -1.59 1.24
CA LEU A 18 3.37 -1.50 2.41
C LEU A 18 4.16 -0.19 2.45
N ILE A 19 4.60 0.30 1.28
CA ILE A 19 5.23 1.63 1.14
C ILE A 19 4.24 2.73 1.57
N ASP A 20 3.00 2.68 1.11
CA ASP A 20 1.97 3.66 1.48
C ASP A 20 1.72 3.67 3.01
N VAL A 21 1.73 2.50 3.67
CA VAL A 21 1.65 2.43 5.14
C VAL A 21 2.83 3.15 5.80
N VAL A 22 4.04 2.86 5.35
CA VAL A 22 5.27 3.46 5.90
C VAL A 22 5.31 4.97 5.65
N VAL A 23 4.90 5.41 4.47
CA VAL A 23 4.86 6.83 4.10
C VAL A 23 3.78 7.56 4.90
N GLY A 24 2.57 7.01 5.00
CA GLY A 24 1.48 7.61 5.76
C GLY A 24 1.84 7.80 7.24
N LEU A 25 2.38 6.75 7.88
CA LEU A 25 2.85 6.84 9.27
C LEU A 25 4.11 7.71 9.41
N GLY A 26 5.02 7.64 8.45
CA GLY A 26 6.25 8.42 8.43
C GLY A 26 5.97 9.92 8.36
N LEU A 27 5.00 10.35 7.56
CA LEU A 27 4.57 11.75 7.49
C LEU A 27 4.07 12.26 8.85
N ILE A 28 3.26 11.45 9.55
CA ILE A 28 2.77 11.80 10.89
C ILE A 28 3.95 11.96 11.87
N VAL A 29 4.89 11.01 11.86
CA VAL A 29 6.08 11.06 12.74
C VAL A 29 6.96 12.27 12.43
N LEU A 30 7.21 12.56 11.15
CA LEU A 30 8.03 13.70 10.74
C LEU A 30 7.39 15.05 11.13
N THR A 31 6.07 15.16 11.06
CA THR A 31 5.35 16.33 11.55
C THR A 31 5.41 16.43 13.07
N LEU A 32 5.27 15.33 13.81
CA LEU A 32 5.45 15.30 15.28
C LEU A 32 6.85 15.73 15.71
N MET A 33 7.87 15.37 14.93
CA MET A 33 9.27 15.77 15.17
C MET A 33 9.56 17.22 14.76
N GLY A 34 8.58 17.94 14.20
CA GLY A 34 8.76 19.32 13.73
C GLY A 34 9.60 19.46 12.45
N VAL A 35 9.84 18.36 11.72
CA VAL A 35 10.59 18.36 10.46
C VAL A 35 9.74 18.97 9.34
N ILE A 36 8.44 18.70 9.36
CA ILE A 36 7.48 19.22 8.39
C ILE A 36 6.65 20.32 9.08
N PRO A 37 6.71 21.58 8.60
CA PRO A 37 5.99 22.70 9.20
C PRO A 37 4.52 22.73 8.74
N VAL A 38 3.77 21.69 9.08
CA VAL A 38 2.34 21.55 8.78
C VAL A 38 1.62 21.21 10.07
N ASP A 39 0.40 21.72 10.26
CA ASP A 39 -0.38 21.44 11.45
C ASP A 39 -0.70 19.95 11.59
N LEU A 40 -0.56 19.45 12.81
CA LEU A 40 -0.86 18.07 13.19
C LEU A 40 -2.31 17.68 12.86
N ASP A 41 -3.24 18.60 13.04
CA ASP A 41 -4.66 18.41 12.76
C ASP A 41 -4.94 18.12 11.27
N ILE A 42 -4.03 18.54 10.38
CA ILE A 42 -4.09 18.28 8.94
C ILE A 42 -3.26 17.04 8.59
N MET A 43 -2.05 16.90 9.14
CA MET A 43 -1.17 15.81 8.75
C MET A 43 -1.66 14.44 9.25
N ILE A 44 -2.23 14.37 10.46
CA ILE A 44 -2.75 13.13 11.03
C ILE A 44 -3.80 12.49 10.11
N PRO A 45 -4.89 13.18 9.68
CA PRO A 45 -5.87 12.57 8.80
C PRO A 45 -5.29 12.22 7.43
N VAL A 46 -4.40 13.05 6.87
CA VAL A 46 -3.74 12.76 5.58
C VAL A 46 -2.90 11.48 5.67
N GLY A 47 -2.00 11.40 6.65
CA GLY A 47 -1.15 10.22 6.86
C GLY A 47 -1.97 8.97 7.17
N ALA A 48 -3.05 9.10 7.95
CA ALA A 48 -3.96 8.00 8.25
C ALA A 48 -4.67 7.47 6.99
N VAL A 49 -5.16 8.36 6.11
CA VAL A 49 -5.81 7.96 4.84
C VAL A 49 -4.82 7.20 3.95
N ILE A 50 -3.61 7.74 3.77
CA ILE A 50 -2.56 7.08 2.97
C ILE A 50 -2.26 5.70 3.54
N ALA A 51 -2.09 5.60 4.87
CA ALA A 51 -1.79 4.33 5.51
C ALA A 51 -2.93 3.31 5.36
N VAL A 52 -4.18 3.71 5.53
CA VAL A 52 -5.35 2.83 5.36
C VAL A 52 -5.46 2.34 3.92
N MET A 53 -5.25 3.22 2.94
CA MET A 53 -5.22 2.83 1.52
C MET A 53 -4.12 1.81 1.25
N GLY A 54 -2.92 2.04 1.80
CA GLY A 54 -1.80 1.11 1.72
C GLY A 54 -2.12 -0.27 2.28
N VAL A 55 -2.75 -0.34 3.46
CA VAL A 55 -3.22 -1.62 4.02
C VAL A 55 -4.19 -2.31 3.07
N GLY A 56 -5.15 -1.58 2.50
CA GLY A 56 -6.13 -2.12 1.55
C GLY A 56 -5.47 -2.74 0.33
N ILE A 57 -4.52 -2.04 -0.28
CA ILE A 57 -3.75 -2.51 -1.46
C ILE A 57 -2.91 -3.73 -1.10
N ALA A 58 -2.24 -3.71 0.07
CA ALA A 58 -1.42 -4.82 0.52
C ALA A 58 -2.24 -6.10 0.76
N LEU A 59 -3.39 -5.96 1.43
CA LEU A 59 -4.31 -7.09 1.65
C LEU A 59 -4.87 -7.63 0.34
N TRP A 60 -5.20 -6.75 -0.62
CA TRP A 60 -5.67 -7.14 -1.94
C TRP A 60 -4.60 -7.91 -2.72
N GLY A 61 -3.37 -7.41 -2.76
CA GLY A 61 -2.22 -8.10 -3.36
C GLY A 61 -2.02 -9.49 -2.76
N ARG A 62 -2.01 -9.59 -1.42
CA ARG A 62 -1.87 -10.86 -0.69
C ARG A 62 -2.99 -11.85 -0.98
N SER A 63 -4.24 -11.38 -1.06
CA SER A 63 -5.41 -12.19 -1.40
C SER A 63 -5.28 -12.78 -2.80
N MET A 64 -4.84 -11.98 -3.78
CA MET A 64 -4.64 -12.46 -5.15
C MET A 64 -3.47 -13.44 -5.29
N THR A 65 -2.35 -13.23 -4.59
CA THR A 65 -1.24 -14.19 -4.60
C THR A 65 -1.67 -15.56 -4.08
N LYS A 66 -2.48 -15.60 -3.01
CA LYS A 66 -3.03 -16.86 -2.47
C LYS A 66 -3.93 -17.58 -3.48
N ARG A 67 -4.79 -16.83 -4.19
CA ARG A 67 -5.68 -17.38 -5.24
C ARG A 67 -4.91 -17.90 -6.45
N ALA A 68 -3.79 -17.26 -6.81
CA ALA A 68 -2.92 -17.72 -7.89
C ALA A 68 -2.23 -19.05 -7.53
N GLY A 69 -1.74 -19.19 -6.28
CA GLY A 69 -1.10 -20.43 -5.81
C GLY A 69 -2.05 -21.64 -5.75
N THR A 70 -3.33 -21.42 -5.40
CA THR A 70 -4.34 -22.50 -5.36
C THR A 70 -4.84 -22.95 -6.74
N ARG A 71 -4.65 -22.15 -7.79
CA ARG A 71 -4.94 -22.56 -9.17
C ARG A 71 -3.81 -23.38 -9.80
N GLY A 72 -2.56 -23.18 -9.37
CA GLY A 72 -1.42 -23.98 -9.83
C GLY A 72 -1.43 -25.42 -9.29
N ASP A 73 -2.07 -25.66 -8.15
CA ASP A 73 -2.11 -26.96 -7.46
C ASP A 73 -3.30 -27.85 -7.90
N ARG A 74 -4.13 -27.38 -8.85
CA ARG A 74 -5.30 -28.09 -9.39
C ARG A 74 -5.13 -28.56 -10.84
N ASN A 75 -3.95 -28.40 -11.41
CA ASN A 75 -3.55 -28.88 -12.74
C ASN A 75 -2.45 -29.93 -12.60
#